data_AF-A0A958N289-F1
#
_entry.id   AF-A0A958N289-F1
#
_cell.length_a   1.000
_cell.length_b   1.000
_cell.length_c   1.000
_cell.angle_alpha   90.00
_cell.angle_beta   90.00
_cell.angle_gamma   90.00
#
_symmetry.space_group_name_H-M   'P 1'
#
loop_
_entity.id
_entity.type
_entity.pdbx_description
1 polymer ?
#
loop_
_entity_poly.entity_id
_entity_poly.type
_entity_poly.pdbx_seq_one_letter_code
_entity_poly.pdbx_strand_id
1 'polypeptide(L)'
;MKLGDTHNFGKFVQTYGENWVLKPRTTEWEQLFFSKRSWLRKLITDICLKNNISNPFSVIPALEFRTINQQNLVEKFDNQLNTDAEINTENVSSMASVLALLTWFGVSDLHVDNVKVGFNSSKNFYIVPFDIESIFNAHILPSETWLIPPHKKNCKMAGFESIKFLIVKNESYIKAFLKCYIDMFLLLDSLSEIIETKFKINSNLINAPIRVIIRNTQDYQEYLKNRFANNNFLIEELIQLHRNDVPYFYRKLSSPGKVYYFIDPELSISIDESNELALEILTRIENRSFIKLNSNLTQTCIEAGSLEIFAWLMRDCSNFKFSDYEFNLQKNHSNIKIVYHGKVNVEANI
;
A
#
# COMPACT_ATOMS: atom_id res chain seq x y z
N MET A 1 -14.16 -16.21 -15.23
CA MET A 1 -14.93 -15.77 -14.04
C MET A 1 -14.60 -14.31 -13.77
N LYS A 2 -15.60 -13.43 -13.59
CA LYS A 2 -15.40 -12.02 -13.21
C LYS A 2 -14.90 -11.95 -11.76
N LEU A 3 -13.86 -11.16 -11.51
CA LEU A 3 -13.19 -11.05 -10.21
C LEU A 3 -13.25 -9.65 -9.60
N GLY A 4 -13.61 -8.62 -10.37
CA GLY A 4 -13.63 -7.24 -9.89
C GLY A 4 -14.70 -6.40 -10.57
N ASP A 5 -14.80 -5.14 -10.14
CA ASP A 5 -15.73 -4.17 -10.68
C ASP A 5 -15.48 -3.86 -12.16
N THR A 6 -16.52 -3.28 -12.77
CA THR A 6 -16.48 -2.85 -14.16
C THR A 6 -16.04 -1.40 -14.23
N HIS A 7 -15.01 -1.14 -15.04
CA HIS A 7 -14.43 0.18 -15.29
C HIS A 7 -14.18 0.37 -16.79
N ASN A 8 -13.99 1.62 -17.22
CA ASN A 8 -13.43 1.97 -18.53
C ASN A 8 -14.04 1.17 -19.69
N PHE A 9 -15.33 1.37 -19.96
CA PHE A 9 -16.08 0.75 -21.06
C PHE A 9 -16.33 -0.74 -20.86
N GLY A 10 -16.85 -1.12 -19.70
CA GLY A 10 -17.26 -2.50 -19.49
C GLY A 10 -16.11 -3.47 -19.16
N LYS A 11 -14.87 -2.99 -19.04
CA LYS A 11 -13.69 -3.83 -18.76
C LYS A 11 -13.69 -4.26 -17.28
N PHE A 12 -13.29 -5.50 -16.99
CA PHE A 12 -13.18 -6.03 -15.62
C PHE A 12 -12.06 -7.07 -15.50
N VAL A 13 -11.55 -7.24 -14.29
CA VAL A 13 -10.58 -8.30 -13.97
C VAL A 13 -11.26 -9.67 -14.04
N GLN A 14 -10.63 -10.64 -14.71
CA GLN A 14 -11.20 -11.98 -14.84
C GLN A 14 -10.14 -13.08 -14.87
N THR A 15 -10.52 -14.30 -14.52
CA THR A 15 -9.68 -15.49 -14.75
C THR A 15 -9.49 -15.75 -16.24
N TYR A 16 -8.28 -16.14 -16.64
CA TYR A 16 -7.91 -16.50 -18.00
C TYR A 16 -7.21 -17.85 -18.01
N GLY A 17 -7.92 -18.90 -18.43
CA GLY A 17 -7.47 -20.27 -18.20
C GLY A 17 -7.37 -20.60 -16.70
N GLU A 18 -6.56 -21.60 -16.35
CA GLU A 18 -6.41 -22.08 -14.97
C GLU A 18 -5.45 -21.22 -14.14
N ASN A 19 -4.39 -20.71 -14.77
CA ASN A 19 -3.21 -20.16 -14.08
C ASN A 19 -3.03 -18.64 -14.23
N TRP A 20 -3.94 -17.94 -14.92
CA TRP A 20 -3.77 -16.51 -15.18
C TRP A 20 -4.98 -15.69 -14.78
N VAL A 21 -4.71 -14.44 -14.43
CA VAL A 21 -5.69 -13.38 -14.23
C VAL A 21 -5.45 -12.32 -15.29
N LEU A 22 -6.48 -12.06 -16.09
CA LEU A 22 -6.52 -10.96 -17.04
C LEU A 22 -6.85 -9.66 -16.30
N LYS A 23 -5.96 -8.68 -16.43
CA LYS A 23 -6.14 -7.33 -15.94
C LYS A 23 -6.24 -6.37 -17.13
N PRO A 24 -7.43 -5.80 -17.39
CA PRO A 24 -7.63 -4.88 -18.52
C PRO A 24 -7.12 -3.46 -18.25
N ARG A 25 -6.43 -3.27 -17.13
CA ARG A 25 -5.79 -2.04 -16.67
C ARG A 25 -4.28 -2.23 -16.63
N THR A 26 -3.58 -1.14 -16.39
CA THR A 26 -2.14 -1.09 -16.20
C THR A 26 -1.71 -1.95 -15.00
N THR A 27 -0.60 -2.68 -15.15
CA THR A 27 -0.06 -3.61 -14.14
C THR A 27 1.36 -3.25 -13.72
N GLU A 28 1.85 -2.07 -14.10
CA GLU A 28 3.22 -1.61 -13.93
C GLU A 28 3.64 -1.58 -12.46
N TRP A 29 2.75 -1.12 -11.58
CA TRP A 29 2.99 -1.14 -10.13
C TRP A 29 2.99 -2.57 -9.58
N GLU A 30 2.08 -3.42 -10.03
CA GLU A 30 2.08 -4.85 -9.66
C GLU A 30 3.34 -5.56 -10.13
N GLN A 31 3.81 -5.28 -11.35
CA GLN A 31 5.07 -5.78 -11.85
C GLN A 31 6.25 -5.31 -10.99
N LEU A 32 6.22 -4.05 -10.52
CA LEU A 32 7.26 -3.53 -9.65
C LEU A 32 7.35 -4.27 -8.31
N PHE A 33 6.24 -4.71 -7.71
CA PHE A 33 6.27 -5.40 -6.41
C PHE A 33 6.27 -6.92 -6.49
N PHE A 34 5.62 -7.49 -7.50
CA PHE A 34 5.38 -8.94 -7.58
C PHE A 34 6.18 -9.61 -8.66
N SER A 35 6.66 -8.92 -9.70
CA SER A 35 7.39 -9.62 -10.77
C SER A 35 8.64 -10.32 -10.24
N LYS A 36 8.85 -11.59 -10.61
CA LYS A 36 10.12 -12.30 -10.36
C LYS A 36 11.33 -11.54 -10.93
N ARG A 37 11.10 -10.67 -11.92
CA ARG A 37 12.13 -9.85 -12.59
C ARG A 37 12.16 -8.40 -12.10
N SER A 38 11.45 -8.07 -11.02
CA SER A 38 11.44 -6.72 -10.49
C SER A 38 12.82 -6.28 -9.99
N TRP A 39 13.28 -5.12 -10.49
CA TRP A 39 14.51 -4.49 -10.02
C TRP A 39 14.38 -4.02 -8.56
N LEU A 40 13.18 -3.61 -8.13
CA LEU A 40 12.93 -3.16 -6.76
C LEU A 40 13.04 -4.33 -5.79
N ARG A 41 12.46 -5.48 -6.15
CA ARG A 41 12.57 -6.72 -5.36
C ARG A 41 14.03 -7.11 -5.17
N LYS A 42 14.80 -7.12 -6.26
CA LYS A 42 16.23 -7.45 -6.21
C LYS A 42 17.01 -6.47 -5.33
N LEU A 43 16.85 -5.17 -5.56
CA LEU A 43 17.53 -4.12 -4.81
C LEU A 43 17.28 -4.25 -3.31
N ILE A 44 16.02 -4.32 -2.89
CA ILE A 44 15.66 -4.38 -1.47
C ILE A 44 16.12 -5.71 -0.86
N THR A 45 15.96 -6.83 -1.56
CA THR A 45 16.43 -8.15 -1.09
C THR A 45 17.93 -8.13 -0.81
N ASP A 46 18.74 -7.65 -1.77
CA ASP A 46 20.19 -7.62 -1.66
C ASP A 46 20.65 -6.75 -0.49
N ILE A 47 20.01 -5.60 -0.26
CA ILE A 47 20.36 -4.68 0.84
C ILE A 47 19.86 -5.20 2.19
N CYS A 48 18.67 -5.80 2.25
CA CYS A 48 18.16 -6.43 3.49
C CYS A 48 19.08 -7.55 3.97
N LEU A 49 19.54 -8.42 3.05
CA LEU A 49 20.49 -9.49 3.36
C LEU A 49 21.81 -8.94 3.91
N LYS A 50 22.35 -7.87 3.32
CA LYS A 50 23.60 -7.25 3.78
C LYS A 50 23.49 -6.62 5.16
N ASN A 51 22.32 -6.06 5.50
CA ASN A 51 22.08 -5.34 6.76
C ASN A 51 21.39 -6.20 7.83
N ASN A 52 21.15 -7.49 7.56
CA ASN A 52 20.42 -8.39 8.46
C ASN A 52 19.04 -7.83 8.87
N ILE A 53 18.33 -7.24 7.91
CA ILE A 53 16.96 -6.74 8.06
C ILE A 53 16.01 -7.72 7.38
N SER A 54 14.81 -7.92 7.94
CA SER A 54 13.82 -8.81 7.34
C SER A 54 13.43 -8.30 5.95
N ASN A 55 13.45 -9.20 4.96
CA ASN A 55 13.13 -8.86 3.57
C ASN A 55 11.60 -8.89 3.36
N PRO A 56 10.92 -7.79 2.97
CA PRO A 56 9.48 -7.83 2.70
C PRO A 56 9.12 -8.78 1.54
N PHE A 57 10.06 -9.01 0.62
CA PHE A 57 9.85 -9.85 -0.57
C PHE A 57 10.05 -11.35 -0.32
N SER A 58 10.40 -11.76 0.91
CA SER A 58 10.38 -13.18 1.31
C SER A 58 8.94 -13.69 1.50
N VAL A 59 8.01 -12.80 1.87
CA VAL A 59 6.59 -13.12 2.14
C VAL A 59 5.64 -12.55 1.10
N ILE A 60 6.07 -11.59 0.27
CA ILE A 60 5.30 -11.17 -0.91
C ILE A 60 5.56 -12.17 -2.05
N PRO A 61 4.54 -12.70 -2.74
CA PRO A 61 4.76 -13.66 -3.81
C PRO A 61 5.53 -13.05 -4.98
N ALA A 62 6.31 -13.91 -5.65
CA ALA A 62 7.04 -13.57 -6.85
C ALA A 62 6.30 -14.22 -8.05
N LEU A 63 5.61 -13.40 -8.84
CA LEU A 63 4.67 -13.78 -9.89
C LEU A 63 5.26 -13.53 -11.29
N GLU A 64 4.81 -14.31 -12.27
CA GLU A 64 5.02 -14.03 -13.69
C GLU A 64 3.99 -13.03 -14.24
N PHE A 65 4.45 -12.22 -15.19
CA PHE A 65 3.62 -11.26 -15.93
C PHE A 65 3.81 -11.48 -17.43
N ARG A 66 2.72 -11.38 -18.20
CA ARG A 66 2.73 -11.51 -19.65
C ARG A 66 1.81 -10.46 -20.28
N THR A 67 2.14 -10.06 -21.50
CA THR A 67 1.24 -9.26 -22.34
C THR A 67 0.90 -10.06 -23.59
N ILE A 68 -0.38 -10.29 -23.83
CA ILE A 68 -0.87 -10.99 -25.03
C ILE A 68 -1.91 -10.10 -25.68
N ASN A 69 -1.74 -9.73 -26.95
CA ASN A 69 -2.70 -8.86 -27.67
C ASN A 69 -3.08 -7.59 -26.88
N GLN A 70 -2.08 -6.87 -26.35
CA GLN A 70 -2.24 -5.66 -25.51
C GLN A 70 -2.98 -5.88 -24.18
N GLN A 71 -3.23 -7.12 -23.80
CA GLN A 71 -3.85 -7.48 -22.53
C GLN A 71 -2.80 -7.94 -21.52
N ASN A 72 -2.89 -7.43 -20.28
CA ASN A 72 -1.99 -7.81 -19.20
C ASN A 72 -2.52 -9.07 -18.50
N LEU A 73 -1.67 -10.08 -18.42
CA LEU A 73 -1.91 -11.32 -17.70
C LEU A 73 -0.94 -11.39 -16.51
N VAL A 74 -1.48 -11.70 -15.34
CA VAL A 74 -0.73 -11.92 -14.11
C VAL A 74 -0.89 -13.38 -13.69
N GLU A 75 0.19 -14.02 -13.27
CA GLU A 75 0.14 -15.36 -12.70
C GLU A 75 -0.84 -15.38 -11.52
N LYS A 76 -1.75 -16.35 -11.51
CA LYS A 76 -2.74 -16.50 -10.45
C LYS A 76 -2.04 -17.03 -9.20
N PHE A 77 -2.08 -16.26 -8.12
CA PHE A 77 -1.67 -16.74 -6.80
C PHE A 77 -2.77 -17.62 -6.19
N ASP A 78 -2.39 -18.74 -5.59
CA ASP A 78 -3.34 -19.58 -4.84
C ASP A 78 -3.73 -18.87 -3.54
N ASN A 79 -4.97 -18.39 -3.48
CA ASN A 79 -5.47 -17.55 -2.40
C ASN A 79 -5.96 -18.35 -1.19
N GLN A 80 -5.79 -19.67 -1.17
CA GLN A 80 -6.10 -20.50 0.00
C GLN A 80 -5.00 -20.37 1.06
N LEU A 81 -5.06 -19.28 1.81
CA LEU A 81 -4.18 -19.03 2.95
C LEU A 81 -4.92 -19.36 4.25
N ASN A 82 -4.28 -20.16 5.10
CA ASN A 82 -4.76 -20.49 6.44
C ASN A 82 -4.10 -19.59 7.49
N THR A 83 -4.87 -19.06 8.43
CA THR A 83 -4.39 -18.25 9.56
C THR A 83 -4.22 -19.04 10.87
N ASP A 84 -4.51 -20.34 10.86
CA ASP A 84 -4.49 -21.21 12.05
C ASP A 84 -3.09 -21.71 12.43
N ALA A 85 -2.09 -21.52 11.56
CA ALA A 85 -0.73 -21.92 11.86
C ALA A 85 -0.03 -20.93 12.79
N GLU A 86 0.92 -21.43 13.58
CA GLU A 86 1.74 -20.61 14.46
C GLU A 86 2.66 -19.70 13.65
N ILE A 87 2.66 -18.41 13.98
CA ILE A 87 3.64 -17.46 13.46
C ILE A 87 4.90 -17.49 14.31
N ASN A 88 6.03 -17.14 13.72
CA ASN A 88 7.29 -16.93 14.42
C ASN A 88 7.77 -15.48 14.29
N THR A 89 8.89 -15.16 14.95
CA THR A 89 9.47 -13.81 14.93
C THR A 89 9.84 -13.34 13.52
N GLU A 90 10.31 -14.24 12.65
CA GLU A 90 10.67 -13.91 11.26
C GLU A 90 9.44 -13.54 10.43
N ASN A 91 8.31 -14.25 10.61
CA ASN A 91 7.04 -13.89 9.99
C ASN A 91 6.60 -12.49 10.41
N VAL A 92 6.65 -12.20 11.72
CA VAL A 92 6.27 -10.91 12.30
C VAL A 92 7.16 -9.77 11.79
N SER A 93 8.48 -9.98 11.75
CA SER A 93 9.42 -9.02 11.19
C SER A 93 9.15 -8.77 9.71
N SER A 94 8.89 -9.81 8.93
CA SER A 94 8.54 -9.69 7.50
C SER A 94 7.23 -8.93 7.30
N MET A 95 6.23 -9.14 8.16
CA MET A 95 4.98 -8.35 8.14
C MET A 95 5.24 -6.86 8.38
N ALA A 96 6.06 -6.53 9.38
CA ALA A 96 6.42 -5.15 9.67
C ALA A 96 7.21 -4.51 8.52
N SER A 97 8.09 -5.26 7.87
CA SER A 97 8.79 -4.83 6.66
C SER A 97 7.84 -4.54 5.51
N VAL A 98 6.81 -5.37 5.30
CA VAL A 98 5.79 -5.12 4.28
C VAL A 98 4.99 -3.86 4.62
N LEU A 99 4.58 -3.68 5.88
CA LEU A 99 3.89 -2.45 6.30
C LEU A 99 4.75 -1.21 6.04
N ALA A 100 6.02 -1.23 6.45
CA ALA A 100 6.95 -0.12 6.23
C ALA A 100 7.14 0.17 4.74
N LEU A 101 7.37 -0.87 3.93
CA LEU A 101 7.52 -0.76 2.47
C LEU A 101 6.30 -0.10 1.82
N LEU A 102 5.09 -0.61 2.11
CA LEU A 102 3.87 -0.11 1.49
C LEU A 102 3.49 1.29 2.00
N THR A 103 3.81 1.60 3.27
CA THR A 103 3.64 2.95 3.82
C THR A 103 4.60 3.94 3.14
N TRP A 104 5.88 3.58 3.02
CA TRP A 104 6.91 4.41 2.38
C TRP A 104 6.58 4.71 0.91
N PHE A 105 6.11 3.69 0.18
CA PHE A 105 5.65 3.86 -1.20
C PHE A 105 4.29 4.55 -1.30
N GLY A 106 3.60 4.79 -0.19
CA GLY A 106 2.29 5.46 -0.21
C GLY A 106 1.19 4.62 -0.85
N VAL A 107 1.24 3.30 -0.67
CA VAL A 107 0.21 2.38 -1.16
C VAL A 107 -0.99 2.44 -0.23
N SER A 108 -2.17 2.78 -0.77
CA SER A 108 -3.42 2.88 -0.03
C SER A 108 -4.44 1.82 -0.47
N ASP A 109 -5.61 1.82 0.16
CA ASP A 109 -6.74 0.94 -0.16
C ASP A 109 -6.47 -0.56 0.08
N LEU A 110 -5.56 -0.91 0.99
CA LEU A 110 -5.23 -2.30 1.36
C LEU A 110 -6.15 -2.86 2.45
N HIS A 111 -7.45 -2.78 2.24
CA HIS A 111 -8.44 -3.42 3.12
C HIS A 111 -8.44 -4.96 2.96
N VAL A 112 -9.22 -5.66 3.78
CA VAL A 112 -9.28 -7.13 3.90
C VAL A 112 -9.62 -7.88 2.59
N ASP A 113 -10.23 -7.18 1.63
CA ASP A 113 -10.52 -7.74 0.31
C ASP A 113 -9.33 -7.58 -0.65
N ASN A 114 -8.51 -6.55 -0.44
CA ASN A 114 -7.32 -6.22 -1.22
C ASN A 114 -6.03 -6.76 -0.60
N VAL A 115 -6.09 -7.50 0.51
CA VAL A 115 -4.94 -8.18 1.10
C VAL A 115 -5.35 -9.57 1.57
N LYS A 116 -4.50 -10.57 1.27
CA LYS A 116 -4.57 -11.89 1.90
C LYS A 116 -3.29 -12.15 2.69
N VAL A 117 -3.45 -12.67 3.90
CA VAL A 117 -2.31 -13.03 4.76
C VAL A 117 -2.57 -14.38 5.40
N GLY A 118 -1.53 -15.21 5.45
CA GLY A 118 -1.59 -16.52 6.09
C GLY A 118 -0.60 -17.48 5.46
N PHE A 119 -0.83 -18.76 5.69
CA PHE A 119 0.05 -19.85 5.29
C PHE A 119 -0.56 -20.64 4.13
N ASN A 120 0.24 -20.96 3.13
CA ASN A 120 -0.19 -21.89 2.08
C ASN A 120 -0.16 -23.35 2.58
N SER A 121 -0.55 -24.30 1.72
CA SER A 121 -0.51 -25.74 2.01
C SER A 121 0.87 -26.27 2.40
N SER A 122 1.95 -25.61 1.96
CA SER A 122 3.34 -25.93 2.29
C SER A 122 3.85 -25.24 3.56
N LYS A 123 2.97 -24.57 4.33
CA LYS A 123 3.30 -23.80 5.53
C LYS A 123 4.26 -22.62 5.30
N ASN A 124 4.31 -22.09 4.07
CA ASN A 124 4.99 -20.83 3.80
C ASN A 124 4.05 -19.67 4.11
N PHE A 125 4.53 -18.70 4.87
CA PHE A 125 3.78 -17.49 5.21
C PHE A 125 3.83 -16.48 4.07
N TYR A 126 2.66 -15.98 3.65
CA TYR A 126 2.52 -15.00 2.59
C TYR A 126 1.70 -13.79 3.02
N ILE A 127 2.07 -12.63 2.48
CA ILE A 127 1.30 -11.39 2.48
C ILE A 127 1.12 -10.99 1.02
N VAL A 128 -0.13 -11.01 0.57
CA VAL A 128 -0.47 -10.78 -0.83
C VAL A 128 -1.36 -9.55 -0.91
N PRO A 129 -0.76 -8.35 -1.07
CA PRO A 129 -1.53 -7.18 -1.47
C PRO A 129 -1.97 -7.35 -2.93
N PHE A 130 -3.23 -7.05 -3.18
CA PHE A 130 -3.83 -6.96 -4.50
C PHE A 130 -4.08 -5.49 -4.80
N ASP A 131 -4.19 -5.15 -6.08
CA ASP A 131 -4.70 -3.85 -6.52
C ASP A 131 -3.90 -2.65 -5.99
N ILE A 132 -2.57 -2.79 -5.99
CA ILE A 132 -1.61 -1.76 -5.55
C ILE A 132 -1.44 -0.60 -6.54
N GLU A 133 -2.52 -0.20 -7.21
CA GLU A 133 -2.53 0.88 -8.20
C GLU A 133 -2.67 2.28 -7.58
N SER A 134 -3.19 2.37 -6.34
CA SER A 134 -3.17 3.61 -5.57
C SER A 134 -1.88 3.69 -4.76
N ILE A 135 -0.82 4.17 -5.42
CA ILE A 135 0.54 4.27 -4.90
C ILE A 135 1.01 5.73 -4.89
N PHE A 136 2.09 6.00 -4.17
CA PHE A 136 2.73 7.31 -4.01
C PHE A 136 1.83 8.37 -3.38
N ASN A 137 0.91 7.96 -2.52
CA ASN A 137 0.22 8.87 -1.61
C ASN A 137 1.21 9.30 -0.51
N ALA A 138 1.20 10.57 -0.10
CA ALA A 138 2.05 11.04 0.99
C ALA A 138 1.49 10.58 2.34
N HIS A 139 1.73 9.32 2.69
CA HIS A 139 1.36 8.76 3.97
C HIS A 139 2.31 9.27 5.06
N ILE A 140 1.73 9.71 6.16
CA ILE A 140 2.41 10.00 7.43
C ILE A 140 2.21 8.83 8.40
N LEU A 141 1.03 8.20 8.34
CA LEU A 141 0.61 7.14 9.25
C LEU A 141 0.46 5.81 8.52
N PRO A 142 0.89 4.68 9.11
CA PRO A 142 0.70 3.35 8.53
C PRO A 142 -0.77 2.98 8.35
N SER A 143 -1.70 3.53 9.13
CA SER A 143 -3.13 3.29 8.94
C SER A 143 -3.70 3.85 7.63
N GLU A 144 -3.03 4.80 6.98
CA GLU A 144 -3.43 5.33 5.67
C GLU A 144 -3.28 4.27 4.56
N THR A 145 -2.48 3.23 4.79
CA THR A 145 -2.41 2.06 3.91
C THR A 145 -3.67 1.19 3.95
N TRP A 146 -4.45 1.26 5.05
CA TRP A 146 -5.47 0.29 5.44
C TRP A 146 -4.99 -1.11 5.84
N LEU A 147 -3.67 -1.35 5.94
CA LEU A 147 -3.17 -2.60 6.54
C LEU A 147 -3.44 -2.67 8.04
N ILE A 148 -3.35 -1.54 8.75
CA ILE A 148 -3.76 -1.40 10.14
C ILE A 148 -4.93 -0.41 10.23
N PRO A 149 -5.81 -0.51 11.24
CA PRO A 149 -7.01 0.30 11.31
C PRO A 149 -6.70 1.78 11.57
N PRO A 150 -7.38 2.72 10.89
CA PRO A 150 -7.33 4.14 11.26
C PRO A 150 -7.93 4.36 12.65
N HIS A 151 -7.42 5.35 13.38
CA HIS A 151 -7.68 5.61 14.80
C HIS A 151 -9.12 5.33 15.30
N LYS A 152 -9.20 4.77 16.52
CA LYS A 152 -10.39 4.64 17.41
C LYS A 152 -11.54 3.75 16.97
N LYS A 153 -11.54 3.15 15.77
CA LYS A 153 -12.57 2.18 15.39
C LYS A 153 -12.01 0.76 15.42
N ASN A 154 -12.79 -0.18 15.95
CA ASN A 154 -12.59 -1.60 15.69
C ASN A 154 -12.93 -1.86 14.22
N CYS A 155 -12.02 -1.45 13.33
CA CYS A 155 -12.17 -1.60 11.90
C CYS A 155 -11.67 -2.99 11.49
N LYS A 156 -12.60 -3.94 11.38
CA LYS A 156 -12.32 -5.29 10.88
C LYS A 156 -11.96 -5.34 9.39
N MET A 157 -12.01 -4.19 8.72
CA MET A 157 -11.68 -4.09 7.29
C MET A 157 -10.19 -3.89 7.05
N ALA A 158 -9.35 -3.65 8.06
CA ALA A 158 -7.93 -3.49 7.85
C ALA A 158 -7.23 -4.83 7.53
N GLY A 159 -6.27 -4.82 6.59
CA GLY A 159 -5.67 -6.03 6.01
C GLY A 159 -4.98 -6.96 7.02
N PHE A 160 -4.37 -6.43 8.08
CA PHE A 160 -3.67 -7.20 9.13
C PHE A 160 -4.51 -7.44 10.39
N GLU A 161 -5.75 -6.94 10.45
CA GLU A 161 -6.57 -7.12 11.65
C GLU A 161 -6.88 -8.59 11.92
N SER A 162 -7.01 -9.41 10.86
CA SER A 162 -7.30 -10.84 10.96
C SER A 162 -6.20 -11.65 11.66
N ILE A 163 -4.96 -11.17 11.69
CA ILE A 163 -3.80 -11.88 12.25
C ILE A 163 -3.16 -11.15 13.43
N LYS A 164 -3.69 -9.97 13.79
CA LYS A 164 -3.24 -9.20 14.96
C LYS A 164 -3.16 -10.05 16.23
N PHE A 165 -4.18 -10.91 16.44
CA PHE A 165 -4.28 -11.76 17.62
C PHE A 165 -3.10 -12.74 17.76
N LEU A 166 -2.40 -13.07 16.67
CA LEU A 166 -1.23 -13.93 16.69
C LEU A 166 0.02 -13.15 17.16
N ILE A 167 0.12 -11.88 16.79
CA ILE A 167 1.24 -10.99 17.14
C ILE A 167 1.22 -10.67 18.64
N VAL A 168 0.06 -10.28 19.17
CA VAL A 168 -0.07 -9.78 20.54
C VAL A 168 0.09 -10.85 21.64
N LYS A 169 0.17 -12.13 21.25
CA LYS A 169 0.40 -13.25 22.19
C LYS A 169 1.79 -13.25 22.80
N ASN A 170 2.76 -12.58 22.18
CA ASN A 170 4.15 -12.67 22.56
C ASN A 170 4.81 -11.28 22.50
N GLU A 171 5.35 -10.82 23.62
CA GLU A 171 6.04 -9.53 23.72
C GLU A 171 7.20 -9.43 22.72
N SER A 172 7.91 -10.53 22.46
CA SER A 172 9.00 -10.57 21.49
C SER A 172 8.52 -10.30 20.07
N TYR A 173 7.29 -10.65 19.71
CA TYR A 173 6.70 -10.33 18.41
C TYR A 173 6.37 -8.84 18.30
N ILE A 174 5.82 -8.24 19.34
CA ILE A 174 5.56 -6.78 19.38
C ILE A 174 6.90 -6.02 19.19
N LYS A 175 7.94 -6.41 19.93
CA LYS A 175 9.29 -5.85 19.82
C LYS A 175 9.85 -6.01 18.40
N ALA A 176 9.75 -7.22 17.83
CA ALA A 176 10.22 -7.51 16.49
C ALA A 176 9.47 -6.74 15.40
N PHE A 177 8.16 -6.55 15.55
CA PHE A 177 7.33 -5.79 14.63
C PHE A 177 7.76 -4.31 14.62
N LEU A 178 7.84 -3.67 15.80
CA LEU A 178 8.23 -2.26 15.90
C LEU A 178 9.65 -2.03 15.40
N LYS A 179 10.62 -2.85 15.85
CA LYS A 179 12.01 -2.73 15.42
C LYS A 179 12.12 -2.84 13.90
N CYS A 180 11.49 -3.86 13.30
CA CYS A 180 11.65 -4.10 11.87
C CYS A 180 10.90 -3.08 11.00
N TYR A 181 9.80 -2.49 11.49
CA TYR A 181 9.16 -1.35 10.85
C TYR A 181 10.12 -0.15 10.76
N ILE A 182 10.77 0.20 11.88
CA ILE A 182 11.73 1.31 11.95
C ILE A 182 12.95 1.04 11.04
N ASP A 183 13.57 -0.13 11.17
CA ASP A 183 14.75 -0.50 10.39
C ASP A 183 14.48 -0.47 8.88
N MET A 184 13.30 -0.95 8.46
CA MET A 184 12.91 -0.93 7.05
C MET A 184 12.69 0.49 6.55
N PHE A 185 12.08 1.38 7.35
CA PHE A 185 11.92 2.78 6.98
C PHE A 185 13.26 3.49 6.80
N LEU A 186 14.20 3.30 7.73
CA LEU A 186 15.55 3.85 7.64
C LEU A 186 16.29 3.31 6.39
N LEU A 187 16.17 2.01 6.12
CA LEU A 187 16.74 1.40 4.93
C LEU A 187 16.15 2.03 3.66
N LEU A 188 14.83 2.16 3.56
CA LEU A 188 14.17 2.72 2.37
C LEU A 188 14.53 4.20 2.17
N ASP A 189 14.63 4.97 3.24
CA ASP A 189 15.10 6.36 3.20
C ASP A 189 16.51 6.46 2.64
N SER A 190 17.42 5.59 3.11
CA SER A 190 18.80 5.53 2.58
C SER A 190 18.88 5.12 1.10
N LEU A 191 17.85 4.44 0.58
CA LEU A 191 17.75 4.03 -0.83
C LEU A 191 16.94 4.99 -1.71
N SER A 192 16.39 6.07 -1.12
CA SER A 192 15.42 6.95 -1.79
C SER A 192 15.94 7.52 -3.11
N GLU A 193 17.16 8.05 -3.14
CA GLU A 193 17.78 8.63 -4.34
C GLU A 193 18.01 7.59 -5.45
N ILE A 194 18.42 6.38 -5.08
CA ILE A 194 18.63 5.27 -6.01
C ILE A 194 17.29 4.86 -6.64
N ILE A 195 16.26 4.71 -5.81
CA ILE A 195 14.89 4.36 -6.23
C ILE A 195 14.32 5.46 -7.15
N GLU A 196 14.46 6.72 -6.76
CA GLU A 196 14.00 7.88 -7.55
C GLU A 196 14.68 7.92 -8.93
N THR A 197 16.00 7.71 -8.96
CA THR A 197 16.77 7.66 -10.22
C THR A 197 16.27 6.53 -11.12
N LYS A 198 16.01 5.34 -10.57
CA LYS A 198 15.46 4.21 -11.32
C LYS A 198 14.08 4.49 -11.89
N PHE A 199 13.23 5.24 -11.19
CA PHE A 199 11.96 5.69 -11.74
C PHE A 199 12.16 6.67 -12.89
N LYS A 200 12.99 7.71 -12.71
CA LYS A 200 13.22 8.75 -13.71
C LYS A 200 13.70 8.21 -15.05
N ILE A 201 14.56 7.19 -15.05
CA ILE A 201 15.08 6.58 -16.28
C ILE A 201 14.11 5.56 -16.93
N ASN A 202 13.04 5.16 -16.22
CA ASN A 202 12.05 4.21 -16.71
C ASN A 202 10.81 4.95 -17.22
N SER A 203 10.81 5.26 -18.52
CA SER A 203 9.73 6.02 -19.19
C SER A 203 8.35 5.37 -19.04
N ASN A 204 8.29 4.03 -18.94
CA ASN A 204 7.03 3.32 -18.72
C ASN A 204 6.47 3.58 -17.33
N LEU A 205 7.31 3.56 -16.29
CA LEU A 205 6.87 3.79 -14.91
C LEU A 205 6.43 5.23 -14.68
N ILE A 206 7.14 6.24 -15.21
CA ILE A 206 6.74 7.64 -15.00
C ILE A 206 5.39 7.99 -15.65
N ASN A 207 5.02 7.27 -16.70
CA ASN A 207 3.77 7.45 -17.43
C ASN A 207 2.67 6.47 -17.02
N ALA A 208 2.99 5.48 -16.19
CA ALA A 208 2.04 4.50 -15.71
C ALA A 208 0.92 5.20 -14.90
N PRO A 209 -0.36 4.89 -15.16
CA PRO A 209 -1.48 5.39 -14.38
C PRO A 209 -1.38 5.01 -12.91
N ILE A 210 -1.47 5.99 -12.03
CA ILE A 210 -1.60 5.82 -10.58
C ILE A 210 -3.04 6.12 -10.23
N ARG A 211 -3.79 5.15 -9.70
CA ARG A 211 -5.20 5.34 -9.39
C ARG A 211 -5.39 6.39 -8.30
N VAL A 212 -6.33 7.28 -8.56
CA VAL A 212 -6.81 8.29 -7.63
C VAL A 212 -8.21 7.89 -7.19
N ILE A 213 -8.37 7.63 -5.89
CA ILE A 213 -9.66 7.36 -5.29
C ILE A 213 -10.26 8.69 -4.83
N ILE A 214 -11.23 9.19 -5.60
CA ILE A 214 -11.91 10.46 -5.31
C ILE A 214 -13.08 10.25 -4.31
N ARG A 215 -13.73 9.08 -4.39
CA ARG A 215 -14.92 8.73 -3.62
C ARG A 215 -14.92 7.24 -3.29
N ASN A 216 -15.63 6.87 -2.23
CA ASN A 216 -15.87 5.47 -1.88
C ASN A 216 -16.64 4.77 -3.01
N THR A 217 -16.18 3.57 -3.40
CA THR A 217 -16.81 2.75 -4.42
C THR A 217 -18.27 2.41 -4.12
N GLN A 218 -18.65 2.29 -2.83
CA GLN A 218 -20.02 2.03 -2.42
C GLN A 218 -20.99 3.13 -2.88
N ASP A 219 -20.58 4.40 -2.84
CA ASP A 219 -21.42 5.52 -3.29
C ASP A 219 -21.73 5.41 -4.79
N TYR A 220 -20.76 4.96 -5.58
CA TYR A 220 -20.97 4.70 -7.01
C TYR A 220 -21.88 3.50 -7.24
N GLN A 221 -21.71 2.41 -6.48
CA GLN A 221 -22.55 1.22 -6.60
C GLN A 221 -24.02 1.53 -6.24
N GLU A 222 -24.25 2.34 -5.20
CA GLU A 222 -25.59 2.82 -4.85
C GLU A 222 -26.22 3.66 -5.96
N TYR A 223 -25.45 4.58 -6.56
CA TYR A 223 -25.89 5.34 -7.72
C TYR A 223 -26.22 4.43 -8.91
N LEU A 224 -25.35 3.47 -9.25
CA LEU A 224 -25.57 2.57 -10.39
C LEU A 224 -26.82 1.70 -10.20
N LYS A 225 -27.13 1.31 -8.95
CA LYS A 225 -28.31 0.52 -8.62
C LYS A 225 -29.61 1.31 -8.63
N ASN A 226 -29.61 2.50 -8.02
CA ASN A 226 -30.84 3.25 -7.72
C ASN A 226 -31.01 4.51 -8.56
N ARG A 227 -30.00 4.92 -9.32
CA ARG A 227 -29.89 6.20 -10.05
C ARG A 227 -30.16 7.43 -9.18
N PHE A 228 -29.96 7.28 -7.88
CA PHE A 228 -30.24 8.34 -6.92
C PHE A 228 -28.96 9.14 -6.67
N ALA A 229 -28.94 10.38 -7.18
CA ALA A 229 -27.86 11.34 -6.91
C ALA A 229 -28.20 12.13 -5.66
N ASN A 230 -28.07 11.51 -4.48
CA ASN A 230 -28.06 12.29 -3.24
C ASN A 230 -26.73 13.01 -2.98
N ASN A 231 -25.75 12.80 -3.88
CA ASN A 231 -24.37 13.24 -3.71
C ASN A 231 -23.99 14.23 -4.83
N ASN A 232 -23.22 15.26 -4.46
CA ASN A 232 -22.54 16.15 -5.41
C ASN A 232 -21.44 15.38 -6.14
N PHE A 233 -21.80 14.72 -7.24
CA PHE A 233 -20.85 14.10 -8.17
C PHE A 233 -20.25 15.16 -9.10
N LEU A 234 -18.97 14.99 -9.43
CA LEU A 234 -18.31 15.66 -10.53
C LEU A 234 -18.95 15.26 -11.86
N ILE A 235 -18.86 16.15 -12.85
CA ILE A 235 -19.36 15.85 -14.20
C ILE A 235 -18.64 14.64 -14.80
N GLU A 236 -17.34 14.49 -14.52
CA GLU A 236 -16.51 13.37 -14.94
C GLU A 236 -16.90 12.05 -14.25
N GLU A 237 -17.39 12.09 -13.01
CA GLU A 237 -17.98 10.91 -12.34
C GLU A 237 -19.27 10.52 -13.08
N LEU A 238 -20.16 11.49 -13.35
CA LEU A 238 -21.45 11.26 -14.02
C LEU A 238 -21.29 10.71 -15.44
N ILE A 239 -20.33 11.21 -16.21
CA ILE A 239 -20.02 10.72 -17.56
C ILE A 239 -19.72 9.21 -17.52
N GLN A 240 -18.90 8.77 -16.58
CA GLN A 240 -18.52 7.36 -16.45
C GLN A 240 -19.68 6.51 -15.90
N LEU A 241 -20.41 7.01 -14.91
CA LEU A 241 -21.58 6.32 -14.33
C LEU A 241 -22.71 6.13 -15.35
N HIS A 242 -22.87 7.06 -16.30
CA HIS A 242 -23.83 6.93 -17.41
C HIS A 242 -23.51 5.73 -18.32
N ARG A 243 -22.24 5.31 -18.38
CA ARG A 243 -21.78 4.11 -19.10
C ARG A 243 -21.91 2.81 -18.30
N ASN A 244 -22.44 2.88 -17.07
CA ASN A 244 -22.44 1.78 -16.09
C ASN A 244 -21.06 1.37 -15.59
N ASP A 245 -20.08 2.27 -15.67
CA ASP A 245 -18.76 2.05 -15.08
C ASP A 245 -18.70 2.62 -13.66
N VAL A 246 -17.93 1.99 -12.79
CA VAL A 246 -17.44 2.64 -11.57
C VAL A 246 -16.35 3.65 -11.98
N PRO A 247 -16.47 4.94 -11.67
CA PRO A 247 -15.51 5.97 -12.09
C PRO A 247 -14.07 5.62 -11.74
N TYR A 248 -13.18 5.77 -12.72
CA TYR A 248 -11.76 5.50 -12.62
C TYR A 248 -10.97 6.75 -12.95
N PHE A 249 -10.30 7.30 -11.94
CA PHE A 249 -9.42 8.45 -12.08
C PHE A 249 -7.97 8.02 -11.86
N TYR A 250 -7.05 8.69 -12.52
CA TYR A 250 -5.63 8.42 -12.34
C TYR A 250 -4.78 9.67 -12.55
N ARG A 251 -3.56 9.62 -12.02
CA ARG A 251 -2.50 10.62 -12.27
C ARG A 251 -1.27 9.92 -12.84
N LYS A 252 -0.29 10.72 -13.28
CA LYS A 252 1.00 10.23 -13.77
C LYS A 252 2.13 10.96 -13.06
N LEU A 253 3.28 10.32 -12.90
CA LEU A 253 4.47 10.98 -12.33
C LEU A 253 5.02 12.05 -13.28
N SER A 254 4.90 11.82 -14.59
CA SER A 254 5.28 12.77 -15.64
C SER A 254 4.35 13.99 -15.75
N SER A 255 3.23 14.02 -15.04
CA SER A 255 2.29 15.14 -15.07
C SER A 255 1.75 15.44 -13.66
N PRO A 256 2.59 15.98 -12.76
CA PRO A 256 2.15 16.41 -11.44
C PRO A 256 0.98 17.39 -11.51
N GLY A 257 0.11 17.36 -10.51
CA GLY A 257 -1.07 18.23 -10.42
C GLY A 257 -2.25 17.85 -11.32
N LYS A 258 -2.07 16.90 -12.26
CA LYS A 258 -3.13 16.50 -13.18
C LYS A 258 -3.77 15.18 -12.79
N VAL A 259 -5.10 15.17 -12.80
CA VAL A 259 -5.93 13.97 -12.68
C VAL A 259 -6.70 13.77 -13.98
N TYR A 260 -6.69 12.54 -14.47
CA TYR A 260 -7.24 12.13 -15.75
C TYR A 260 -8.34 11.10 -15.56
N TYR A 261 -9.23 11.01 -16.54
CA TYR A 261 -10.19 9.92 -16.71
C TYR A 261 -10.34 9.58 -18.20
N PHE A 262 -10.88 8.41 -18.50
CA PHE A 262 -11.08 7.96 -19.89
C PHE A 262 -12.43 8.41 -20.44
N ILE A 263 -12.40 9.17 -21.54
CA ILE A 263 -13.60 9.57 -22.28
C ILE A 263 -13.97 8.58 -23.39
N ASP A 264 -12.97 7.91 -23.97
CA ASP A 264 -13.12 6.74 -24.84
C ASP A 264 -12.00 5.70 -24.51
N PRO A 265 -12.00 4.48 -25.10
CA PRO A 265 -11.02 3.45 -24.78
C PRO A 265 -9.54 3.81 -25.01
N GLU A 266 -9.26 4.83 -25.81
CA GLU A 266 -7.90 5.25 -26.22
C GLU A 266 -7.56 6.68 -25.77
N LEU A 267 -8.58 7.48 -25.42
CA LEU A 267 -8.44 8.89 -25.09
C LEU A 267 -8.77 9.17 -23.62
N SER A 268 -7.85 9.88 -22.97
CA SER A 268 -8.02 10.43 -21.64
C SER A 268 -7.91 11.95 -21.64
N ILE A 269 -8.72 12.61 -20.83
CA ILE A 269 -8.62 14.05 -20.59
C ILE A 269 -8.47 14.33 -19.10
N SER A 270 -7.91 15.49 -18.76
CA SER A 270 -7.84 15.95 -17.37
C SER A 270 -9.22 16.40 -16.89
N ILE A 271 -9.45 16.28 -15.58
CA ILE A 271 -10.65 16.83 -14.94
C ILE A 271 -10.68 18.36 -15.07
N ASP A 272 -11.87 18.95 -15.09
CA ASP A 272 -12.06 20.39 -15.18
C ASP A 272 -11.74 21.07 -13.83
N GLU A 273 -10.65 21.83 -13.81
CA GLU A 273 -10.17 22.54 -12.62
C GLU A 273 -11.03 23.76 -12.23
N SER A 274 -11.97 24.17 -13.10
CA SER A 274 -12.90 25.26 -12.79
C SER A 274 -13.99 24.87 -11.77
N ASN A 275 -14.17 23.57 -11.52
CA ASN A 275 -15.11 23.06 -10.52
C ASN A 275 -14.48 23.12 -9.12
N GLU A 276 -15.15 23.76 -8.16
CA GLU A 276 -14.66 23.91 -6.78
C GLU A 276 -14.36 22.57 -6.09
N LEU A 277 -15.20 21.55 -6.32
CA LEU A 277 -14.99 20.20 -5.80
C LEU A 277 -13.77 19.54 -6.45
N ALA A 278 -13.57 19.73 -7.76
CA ALA A 278 -12.38 19.24 -8.45
C ALA A 278 -11.13 19.91 -7.89
N LEU A 279 -11.16 21.22 -7.65
CA LEU A 279 -10.04 21.97 -7.07
C LEU A 279 -9.71 21.49 -5.66
N GLU A 280 -10.72 21.20 -4.83
CA GLU A 280 -10.50 20.62 -3.51
C GLU A 280 -9.81 19.25 -3.60
N ILE A 281 -10.26 18.39 -4.52
CA ILE A 281 -9.66 17.08 -4.77
C ILE A 281 -8.21 17.23 -5.24
N LEU A 282 -7.94 18.11 -6.21
CA LEU A 282 -6.60 18.36 -6.74
C LEU A 282 -5.67 18.90 -5.66
N THR A 283 -6.13 19.85 -4.84
CA THR A 283 -5.36 20.40 -3.72
C THR A 283 -4.97 19.30 -2.73
N ARG A 284 -5.87 18.35 -2.46
CA ARG A 284 -5.56 17.18 -1.60
C ARG A 284 -4.53 16.25 -2.24
N ILE A 285 -4.51 16.13 -3.57
CA ILE A 285 -3.60 15.25 -4.32
C ILE A 285 -2.22 15.89 -4.54
N GLU A 286 -2.15 17.19 -4.86
CA GLU A 286 -0.90 17.93 -5.08
C GLU A 286 -0.04 18.01 -3.83
N ASN A 287 -0.68 18.24 -2.67
CA ASN A 287 0.00 18.20 -1.37
C ASN A 287 0.58 16.80 -1.05
N ARG A 288 0.33 15.80 -1.89
CA ARG A 288 0.75 14.41 -1.70
C ARG A 288 1.76 13.91 -2.74
N SER A 289 2.22 14.72 -3.71
CA SER A 289 3.01 14.22 -4.84
C SER A 289 4.54 14.20 -4.64
N PHE A 290 5.05 12.97 -4.43
CA PHE A 290 6.28 12.31 -4.87
C PHE A 290 7.67 12.59 -4.25
N ILE A 291 8.25 11.50 -3.70
CA ILE A 291 9.67 11.13 -3.47
C ILE A 291 10.62 12.28 -3.11
N LYS A 292 10.16 13.21 -2.31
CA LYS A 292 11.02 13.76 -1.27
C LYS A 292 10.34 13.44 0.03
N LEU A 293 10.59 12.23 0.51
CA LEU A 293 10.73 12.09 1.95
C LEU A 293 11.90 12.99 2.31
N ASN A 294 11.58 14.25 2.62
CA ASN A 294 12.49 15.06 3.39
C ASN A 294 12.85 14.22 4.62
N SER A 295 14.10 14.23 5.09
CA SER A 295 14.50 13.48 6.28
C SER A 295 13.54 13.74 7.46
N ASN A 296 12.95 14.93 7.53
CA ASN A 296 11.91 15.30 8.47
C ASN A 296 10.63 14.44 8.35
N LEU A 297 10.21 14.09 7.14
CA LEU A 297 9.03 13.25 6.90
C LEU A 297 9.34 11.79 7.27
N THR A 298 10.52 11.27 6.95
CA THR A 298 10.94 9.92 7.39
C THR A 298 10.93 9.81 8.91
N GLN A 299 11.51 10.79 9.61
CA GLN A 299 11.48 10.82 11.07
C GLN A 299 10.04 10.87 11.60
N THR A 300 9.18 11.66 10.98
CA THR A 300 7.74 11.73 11.35
C THR A 300 7.04 10.40 11.15
N CYS A 301 7.25 9.71 10.02
CA CYS A 301 6.67 8.40 9.73
C CYS A 301 7.18 7.31 10.70
N ILE A 302 8.45 7.40 11.11
CA ILE A 302 9.03 6.52 12.13
C ILE A 302 8.37 6.79 13.47
N GLU A 303 8.34 8.04 13.93
CA GLU A 303 7.83 8.39 15.25
C GLU A 303 6.31 8.18 15.36
N ALA A 304 5.53 8.84 14.50
CA ALA A 304 4.08 8.76 14.51
C ALA A 304 3.60 7.36 14.15
N GLY A 305 4.23 6.73 13.15
CA GLY A 305 3.87 5.38 12.72
C GLY A 305 4.20 4.31 13.76
N SER A 306 5.36 4.38 14.42
CA SER A 306 5.67 3.43 15.51
C SER A 306 4.70 3.58 16.69
N LEU A 307 4.30 4.81 17.00
CA LEU A 307 3.32 5.09 18.05
C LEU A 307 1.92 4.54 17.68
N GLU A 308 1.50 4.70 16.42
CA GLU A 308 0.23 4.17 15.93
C GLU A 308 0.22 2.64 15.92
N ILE A 309 1.30 2.01 15.44
CA ILE A 309 1.46 0.55 15.47
C ILE A 309 1.42 0.04 16.91
N PHE A 310 2.16 0.68 17.82
CA PHE A 310 2.13 0.30 19.23
C PHE A 310 0.72 0.43 19.82
N ALA A 311 0.04 1.55 19.60
CA ALA A 311 -1.33 1.75 20.05
C ALA A 311 -2.30 0.71 19.48
N TRP A 312 -2.16 0.36 18.20
CA TRP A 312 -2.94 -0.69 17.56
C TRP A 312 -2.69 -2.05 18.22
N LEU A 313 -1.43 -2.49 18.33
CA LEU A 313 -1.06 -3.77 18.94
C LEU A 313 -1.51 -3.87 20.40
N MET A 314 -1.43 -2.76 21.15
CA MET A 314 -1.73 -2.72 22.58
C MET A 314 -3.22 -2.53 22.91
N ARG A 315 -4.07 -2.17 21.93
CA ARG A 315 -5.48 -1.84 22.16
C ARG A 315 -6.26 -2.90 22.95
N ASP A 316 -5.93 -4.17 22.75
CA ASP A 316 -6.65 -5.32 23.31
C ASP A 316 -5.81 -6.07 24.36
N CYS A 317 -4.68 -5.49 24.79
CA CYS A 317 -3.74 -6.09 25.73
C CYS A 317 -3.90 -5.47 27.11
N SER A 318 -4.38 -6.23 28.09
CA SER A 318 -4.65 -5.70 29.43
C SER A 318 -3.39 -5.54 30.31
N ASN A 319 -2.26 -6.22 30.02
CA ASN A 319 -1.14 -6.34 30.96
C ASN A 319 0.26 -6.54 30.31
N PHE A 320 0.86 -5.51 29.70
CA PHE A 320 2.31 -5.57 29.37
C PHE A 320 3.09 -4.47 30.08
N LYS A 321 4.24 -4.85 30.64
CA LYS A 321 5.30 -3.95 31.11
C LYS A 321 6.55 -4.26 30.28
N PHE A 322 7.02 -3.31 29.49
CA PHE A 322 8.26 -3.47 28.71
C PHE A 322 9.44 -3.00 29.57
N SER A 323 10.37 -3.91 29.92
CA SER A 323 11.53 -3.59 30.79
C SER A 323 12.80 -3.19 30.03
N ASP A 324 12.95 -3.62 28.78
CA ASP A 324 14.19 -3.41 27.99
C ASP A 324 14.05 -2.30 26.93
N TYR A 325 12.87 -1.68 26.86
CA TYR A 325 12.58 -0.52 26.02
C TYR A 325 11.84 0.50 26.88
N GLU A 326 12.49 1.62 27.18
CA GLU A 326 11.78 2.77 27.73
C GLU A 326 11.08 3.51 26.58
N PHE A 327 9.86 3.08 26.25
CA PHE A 327 8.91 3.95 25.55
C PHE A 327 8.45 5.01 26.55
N ASN A 328 9.30 6.01 26.80
CA ASN A 328 8.96 7.13 27.65
C ASN A 328 7.96 8.03 26.93
N LEU A 329 6.68 7.66 26.99
CA LEU A 329 5.54 8.51 26.67
C LEU A 329 5.42 9.60 27.75
N GLN A 330 6.40 10.51 27.80
CA GLN A 330 6.32 11.68 28.65
C GLN A 330 5.31 12.65 28.05
N LYS A 331 4.08 12.61 28.54
CA LYS A 331 3.07 13.62 28.24
C LYS A 331 3.38 14.92 29.00
N ASN A 332 4.42 15.63 28.59
CA ASN A 332 4.68 16.99 29.07
C ASN A 332 4.18 17.97 28.01
N HIS A 333 2.91 18.32 28.13
CA HIS A 333 2.15 19.43 27.55
C HIS A 333 2.33 19.90 26.09
N SER A 334 3.24 19.36 25.28
CA SER A 334 3.33 19.70 23.86
C SER A 334 4.29 18.83 23.01
N ASN A 335 5.02 17.85 23.57
CA ASN A 335 5.91 16.99 22.77
C ASN A 335 5.79 15.51 23.16
N ILE A 336 5.78 14.62 22.16
CA ILE A 336 5.96 13.18 22.31
C ILE A 336 7.41 12.89 21.94
N LYS A 337 8.20 12.33 22.87
CA LYS A 337 9.59 11.94 22.62
C LYS A 337 9.69 10.43 22.57
N ILE A 338 9.94 9.85 21.40
CA ILE A 338 10.28 8.44 21.27
C ILE A 338 11.80 8.34 21.35
N VAL A 339 12.34 7.78 22.43
CA VAL A 339 13.78 7.59 22.58
C VAL A 339 14.13 6.17 22.15
N TYR A 340 14.67 6.04 20.94
CA TYR A 340 15.26 4.80 20.46
C TYR A 340 16.74 4.75 20.85
N HIS A 341 17.12 3.84 21.75
CA HIS A 341 18.52 3.52 22.01
C HIS A 341 18.96 2.29 21.20
N GLY A 342 18.88 2.36 19.87
CA GLY A 342 19.47 1.34 19.00
C GLY A 342 20.66 1.90 18.24
N LYS A 343 21.83 1.28 18.44
CA LYS A 343 23.01 1.53 17.61
C LYS A 343 22.74 0.97 16.21
N VAL A 344 22.40 1.83 15.25
CA VAL A 344 22.58 1.53 13.83
C VAL A 344 23.82 2.31 13.39
N ASN A 345 24.98 1.65 13.44
CA ASN A 345 26.16 2.18 12.76
C ASN A 345 25.99 1.89 11.27
N VAL A 346 25.50 2.87 10.51
CA VAL A 346 25.67 2.87 9.05
C VAL A 346 26.96 3.63 8.76
N GLU A 347 28.09 2.92 8.71
CA GLU A 347 29.30 3.45 8.09
C GLU A 347 29.14 3.29 6.57
N ALA A 348 28.76 4.37 5.90
CA ALA A 348 28.89 4.47 4.45
C ALA A 348 30.28 5.03 4.14
N ASN A 349 31.18 4.16 3.67
CA ASN A 349 32.39 4.64 2.99
C ASN A 349 31.99 5.03 1.57
N ILE A 350 32.19 6.31 1.23
CA ILE A 350 32.05 6.85 -0.13
C ILE A 350 33.27 6.45 -0.96
#